data_AF-R4UM25-F1
#
_entry.id   AF-R4UM25-F1
#
_cell.length_a   1.000
_cell.length_b   1.000
_cell.length_c   1.000
_cell.angle_alpha   90.00
_cell.angle_beta   90.00
_cell.angle_gamma   90.00
#
_symmetry.space_group_name_H-M   'P 1'
#
loop_
_entity.id
_entity.type
_entity.pdbx_description
1 polymer ?
#
loop_
_entity_poly.entity_id
_entity_poly.type
_entity_poly.pdbx_seq_one_letter_code
_entity_poly.pdbx_strand_id
1 'polypeptide(L)' 'MGINDSDLATLIWEQARGKTNSMDFAEAIDSSELEEFGFTDDFIIELWGVITDARSGRLK' A
#
# COMPACT_ATOMS: atom_id res chain seq x y z
N MET A 1 4.21 -7.35 12.77
CA MET A 1 5.58 -7.71 12.37
C MET A 1 6.49 -6.56 12.78
N GLY A 2 7.36 -6.75 13.78
CA GLY A 2 8.24 -5.71 14.34
C GLY A 2 9.47 -5.41 13.48
N ILE A 3 9.30 -5.37 12.16
CA ILE A 3 10.34 -5.01 11.19
C ILE A 3 9.93 -3.68 10.58
N ASN A 4 10.75 -2.64 10.81
CA ASN A 4 10.61 -1.36 10.14
C ASN A 4 11.30 -1.50 8.78
N ASP A 5 10.60 -2.12 7.84
CA ASP A 5 11.13 -2.42 6.53
C ASP A 5 10.81 -1.26 5.59
N SER A 6 11.68 -0.25 5.60
CA SER A 6 11.54 0.93 4.76
C SER A 6 11.54 0.60 3.27
N ASP A 7 12.18 -0.50 2.88
CA ASP A 7 12.20 -1.00 1.52
C ASP A 7 10.80 -1.53 1.12
N LEU A 8 10.15 -2.29 2.01
CA LEU A 8 8.77 -2.74 1.80
C LEU A 8 7.80 -1.56 1.68
N ALA A 9 7.92 -0.57 2.57
CA ALA A 9 7.08 0.64 2.52
C ALA A 9 7.30 1.43 1.22
N THR A 10 8.54 1.48 0.73
CA THR A 10 8.87 2.12 -0.55
C THR A 10 8.28 1.36 -1.74
N LEU A 11 8.35 0.02 -1.73
CA LEU A 11 7.74 -0.83 -2.75
C LEU A 11 6.22 -0.65 -2.80
N ILE A 12 5.56 -0.67 -1.65
CA ILE A 12 4.12 -0.41 -1.52
C ILE A 12 3.76 0.97 -2.08
N TRP A 13 4.56 2.00 -1.74
CA TRP A 13 4.34 3.36 -2.23
C TRP A 13 4.47 3.46 -3.75
N GLU A 14 5.49 2.83 -4.34
CA GLU A 14 5.66 2.79 -5.79
C GLU A 14 4.52 2.02 -6.47
N GLN A 15 4.00 0.93 -5.90
CA GLN A 15 2.83 0.23 -6.46
C GLN A 15 1.52 1.00 -6.35
N ALA A 16 1.38 1.86 -5.35
CA ALA A 16 0.27 2.80 -5.27
C ALA A 16 0.42 4.00 -6.21
N ARG A 17 1.63 4.27 -6.71
CA ARG A 17 1.94 5.45 -7.51
C ARG A 17 1.28 5.33 -8.88
N GLY A 18 0.45 6.33 -9.22
CA GLY A 18 -0.34 6.33 -10.45
C GLY A 18 -1.67 5.57 -10.36
N LYS A 19 -1.97 4.92 -9.24
CA LYS A 19 -3.29 4.34 -8.98
C LYS A 19 -4.25 5.42 -8.46
N THR A 20 -5.53 5.25 -8.76
CA THR A 20 -6.59 6.22 -8.42
C THR A 20 -7.68 5.66 -7.51
N ASN A 21 -7.73 4.34 -7.34
CA ASN A 21 -8.70 3.66 -6.50
C ASN A 21 -8.02 2.49 -5.74
N SER A 22 -8.65 2.06 -4.65
CA SER A 22 -8.17 0.98 -3.80
C SER A 22 -8.18 -0.38 -4.51
N MET A 23 -9.04 -0.58 -5.50
CA MET A 23 -9.12 -1.83 -6.26
C MET A 23 -7.89 -2.02 -7.15
N ASP A 24 -7.49 -0.99 -7.89
CA ASP A 24 -6.27 -0.96 -8.72
C ASP A 24 -5.00 -1.10 -7.88
N PHE A 25 -5.06 -0.64 -6.62
CA PHE A 25 -3.99 -0.82 -5.66
C PHE A 25 -3.94 -2.26 -5.15
N ALA A 26 -5.09 -2.84 -4.77
CA ALA A 26 -5.19 -4.25 -4.39
C ALA A 26 -4.67 -5.17 -5.52
N GLU A 27 -5.12 -4.95 -6.75
CA GLU A 27 -4.66 -5.71 -7.92
C GLU A 27 -3.15 -5.55 -8.16
N ALA A 28 -2.58 -4.37 -7.89
CA ALA A 28 -1.15 -4.15 -8.00
C ALA A 28 -0.35 -4.87 -6.90
N ILE A 29 -0.90 -4.97 -5.69
CA ILE A 29 -0.31 -5.72 -4.58
C ILE A 29 -0.38 -7.22 -4.88
N ASP A 30 -1.54 -7.72 -5.30
CA ASP A 30 -1.77 -9.12 -5.68
C ASP A 30 -0.94 -9.54 -6.90
N SER A 31 -0.65 -8.62 -7.82
CA SER A 31 0.23 -8.89 -8.98
C SER A 31 1.72 -8.78 -8.66
N SER A 32 2.10 -8.43 -7.43
CA SER A 32 3.49 -8.23 -7.01
C SER A 32 3.93 -9.27 -6.00
N GLU A 33 5.22 -9.28 -5.67
CA GLU A 33 5.79 -10.08 -4.57
C GLU A 33 5.20 -9.73 -3.19
N LEU A 34 4.38 -8.66 -3.12
CA LEU A 34 3.60 -8.26 -1.95
C LEU A 34 2.40 -9.20 -1.70
N GLU A 35 1.95 -9.95 -2.71
CA GLU A 35 0.93 -11.01 -2.56
C GLU A 35 1.40 -12.11 -1.61
N GLU A 36 2.71 -12.44 -1.62
CA GLU A 36 3.30 -13.47 -0.75
C GLU A 36 3.15 -13.11 0.74
N PHE A 37 3.03 -11.82 1.06
CA PHE A 37 2.78 -11.37 2.43
C PHE A 37 1.34 -11.64 2.88
N GLY A 38 0.42 -11.94 1.96
CA GLY A 38 -0.96 -12.31 2.25
C GLY A 38 -1.72 -11.20 2.97
N PHE A 39 -1.59 -9.96 2.50
CA PHE A 39 -2.34 -8.84 3.06
C PHE A 39 -3.85 -9.09 2.92
N THR A 40 -4.60 -8.82 3.99
CA THR A 40 -6.06 -8.92 3.95
C THR A 40 -6.65 -7.71 3.24
N ASP A 41 -7.85 -7.87 2.66
CA ASP A 41 -8.58 -6.78 2.00
C ASP A 41 -8.73 -5.55 2.92
N ASP A 42 -9.01 -5.78 4.21
CA ASP A 42 -9.15 -4.74 5.23
C ASP A 42 -7.85 -3.94 5.42
N PHE A 43 -6.71 -4.64 5.47
CA PHE A 43 -5.39 -4.01 5.57
C PHE A 43 -5.04 -3.21 4.32
N ILE A 44 -5.36 -3.71 3.13
CA ILE A 44 -5.14 -2.99 1.86
C ILE A 44 -5.95 -1.69 1.82
N ILE A 45 -7.19 -1.70 2.33
CA ILE A 45 -8.03 -0.50 2.42
C ILE A 45 -7.43 0.51 3.41
N GLU A 46 -7.00 0.07 4.59
CA GLU A 46 -6.32 0.95 5.56
C GLU A 46 -5.04 1.55 4.98
N LEU A 47 -4.21 0.72 4.33
CA LEU A 47 -2.96 1.12 3.71
C LEU A 47 -3.20 2.13 2.59
N TRP A 48 -4.21 1.92 1.74
CA TRP A 48 -4.64 2.88 0.74
C TRP A 48 -5.10 4.21 1.38
N GLY A 49 -5.82 4.14 2.50
CA GLY A 49 -6.17 5.30 3.31
C GLY A 49 -4.95 6.08 3.77
N VAL A 50 -3.94 5.40 4.33
CA VAL A 50 -2.68 6.01 4.77
C VAL A 50 -1.91 6.62 3.59
N ILE A 51 -1.83 5.93 2.45
CA ILE A 51 -1.12 6.41 1.25
C ILE A 51 -1.80 7.66 0.69
N THR A 52 -3.14 7.66 0.60
CA THR A 52 -3.89 8.82 0.11
C THR A 52 -3.82 9.99 1.07
N ASP A 53 -3.83 9.74 2.38
CA ASP A 53 -3.64 10.76 3.42
C ASP A 53 -2.24 11.36 3.38
N ALA A 54 -1.21 10.51 3.20
CA ALA A 54 0.19 10.92 2.98
C ALA A 54 0.34 11.79 1.73
N ARG A 55 -0.25 11.37 0.59
CA ARG A 55 -0.25 12.14 -0.67
C ARG A 55 -0.98 13.47 -0.52
N SER A 56 -2.04 13.51 0.28
CA SER A 56 -2.78 14.74 0.58
C SER A 56 -2.06 15.65 1.57
N GLY A 57 -0.90 15.25 2.11
CA GLY A 57 -0.15 16.00 3.12
C GLY A 57 -0.90 16.14 4.45
N ARG A 58 -1.79 15.19 4.77
CA ARG A 58 -2.61 15.19 6.00
C ARG A 58 -1.96 14.46 7.17
N LEU A 59 -0.91 13.67 6.89
CA LEU A 59 -0.01 13.17 7.93
C LEU A 59 0.75 14.35 8.55
N LYS A 60 0.28 14.81 9.71
CA LYS A 60 0.88 15.89 10.51
C LYS A 60 1.66 15.34 11.69
#